data_AF-A0A919NBV5-F1
#
_entry.id   AF-A0A919NBV5-F1
#
_cell.length_a   1.000
_cell.length_b   1.000
_cell.length_c   1.000
_cell.angle_alpha   90.00
_cell.angle_beta   90.00
_cell.angle_gamma   90.00
#
_symmetry.space_group_name_H-M   'P 1'
#
loop_
_entity.id
_entity.type
_entity.pdbx_description
1 polymer ?
#
loop_
_entity_poly.entity_id
_entity_poly.type
_entity_poly.pdbx_seq_one_letter_code
_entity_poly.pdbx_strand_id
1 'polypeptide(L)'
;MVDLRGISEDVPFDWAAADRLASQLRSAADACESQIARRTSMAARAAQEWRGVYARQFGTRMDICTGDARRLATAMRTAANQVDELSRLAREEQDRREKARAWQRRQEEEESLLDKIGDFVFGEDDLPPIPDPVTPPRFTIAAPAAATRQ
;
A
#
# COMPACT_ATOMS: atom_id res chain seq x y z
N MET A 1 22.19 1.72 20.02
CA MET A 1 22.78 0.74 19.08
C MET A 1 21.94 0.80 17.83
N VAL A 2 22.45 1.45 16.77
CA VAL A 2 21.77 1.51 15.47
C VAL A 2 21.61 0.06 15.00
N ASP A 3 20.37 -0.36 14.72
CA ASP A 3 20.13 -1.71 14.21
C ASP A 3 20.59 -1.76 12.74
N LEU A 4 21.80 -2.27 12.53
CA LEU A 4 22.41 -2.43 11.21
C LEU A 4 21.97 -3.74 10.51
N ARG A 5 21.08 -4.54 11.14
CA ARG A 5 20.60 -5.79 10.55
C ARG A 5 19.88 -5.50 9.22
N GLY A 6 20.39 -6.09 8.15
CA GLY A 6 19.80 -5.99 6.80
C GLY A 6 20.33 -4.86 5.92
N ILE A 7 21.34 -4.08 6.36
CA ILE A 7 21.96 -3.03 5.51
C ILE A 7 22.78 -3.62 4.35
N SER A 8 23.29 -4.84 4.51
CA SER A 8 24.04 -5.54 3.47
C SER A 8 23.18 -5.98 2.28
N GLU A 9 21.86 -6.03 2.44
CA GLU A 9 20.92 -6.53 1.44
C GLU A 9 19.91 -5.45 1.07
N ASP A 10 19.37 -5.55 -0.15
CA ASP A 10 18.26 -4.71 -0.55
C ASP A 10 16.98 -5.07 0.20
N VAL A 11 16.04 -4.13 0.25
CA VAL A 11 14.72 -4.39 0.82
C VAL A 11 14.04 -5.49 0.02
N PRO A 12 13.62 -6.60 0.63
CA PRO A 12 12.96 -7.70 -0.07
C PRO A 12 11.51 -7.32 -0.43
N PHE A 13 11.36 -6.43 -1.42
CA PHE A 13 10.10 -5.88 -1.86
C PHE A 13 10.01 -5.87 -3.39
N ASP A 14 8.91 -6.38 -3.95
CA ASP A 14 8.66 -6.35 -5.38
C ASP A 14 7.79 -5.13 -5.74
N TRP A 15 8.43 -4.02 -6.08
CA TRP A 15 7.75 -2.78 -6.49
C TRP A 15 6.88 -2.96 -7.73
N ALA A 16 7.28 -3.83 -8.66
CA ALA A 16 6.51 -4.08 -9.88
C ALA A 16 5.24 -4.89 -9.58
N ALA A 17 5.32 -5.89 -8.70
CA ALA A 17 4.14 -6.61 -8.23
C ALA A 17 3.20 -5.70 -7.41
N ALA A 18 3.74 -4.83 -6.56
CA ALA A 18 2.94 -3.87 -5.80
C ALA A 18 2.17 -2.91 -6.73
N ASP A 19 2.83 -2.34 -7.75
CA ASP A 19 2.20 -1.46 -8.73
C ASP A 19 1.09 -2.17 -9.54
N ARG A 20 1.37 -3.42 -9.97
CA ARG A 20 0.36 -4.26 -10.64
C ARG A 20 -0.84 -4.52 -9.73
N LEU A 21 -0.62 -4.88 -8.47
CA LEU A 21 -1.69 -5.15 -7.51
C LEU A 21 -2.55 -3.91 -7.26
N ALA A 22 -1.94 -2.75 -7.00
CA ALA A 22 -2.65 -1.50 -6.81
C ALA A 22 -3.48 -1.12 -8.05
N SER A 23 -2.92 -1.29 -9.24
CA SER A 23 -3.62 -1.06 -10.50
C SER A 23 -4.82 -2.00 -10.69
N GLN A 24 -4.66 -3.29 -10.43
CA GLN A 24 -5.75 -4.28 -10.52
C GLN A 24 -6.89 -3.98 -9.55
N LEU A 25 -6.56 -3.56 -8.32
CA LEU A 25 -7.55 -3.15 -7.31
C LEU A 25 -8.36 -1.95 -7.79
N ARG A 26 -7.71 -0.93 -8.35
CA ARG A 26 -8.40 0.24 -8.92
C ARG A 26 -9.31 -0.15 -10.09
N SER A 27 -8.81 -0.97 -11.03
CA SER A 27 -9.61 -1.47 -12.15
C SER A 27 -10.82 -2.28 -11.70
N ALA A 28 -10.68 -3.12 -10.67
CA ALA A 28 -11.79 -3.86 -10.10
C ALA A 28 -12.84 -2.97 -9.42
N ALA A 29 -12.40 -1.89 -8.77
CA ALA A 29 -13.30 -0.88 -8.22
C ALA A 29 -14.11 -0.18 -9.32
N ASP A 30 -13.45 0.22 -10.41
CA ASP A 30 -14.11 0.88 -11.55
C ASP A 30 -15.11 -0.04 -12.25
N ALA A 31 -14.81 -1.34 -12.31
CA ALA A 31 -15.74 -2.35 -12.81
C ALA A 31 -17.00 -2.45 -11.93
N CYS A 32 -16.87 -2.40 -10.60
CA CYS A 32 -18.00 -2.38 -9.67
C CYS A 32 -18.88 -1.13 -9.86
N GLU A 33 -18.26 0.04 -9.99
CA GLU A 33 -18.98 1.31 -10.22
C GLU A 33 -19.72 1.34 -11.56
N SER A 34 -19.10 0.81 -12.60
CA SER A 34 -19.74 0.65 -13.92
C SER A 34 -21.00 -0.21 -13.83
N GLN A 35 -20.97 -1.29 -13.02
CA GLN A 35 -22.15 -2.12 -12.78
C GLN A 35 -23.24 -1.38 -11.99
N ILE A 36 -22.88 -0.54 -11.01
CA ILE A 36 -23.83 0.27 -10.25
C ILE A 36 -24.61 1.21 -11.18
N ALA A 37 -23.92 1.92 -12.08
CA ALA A 37 -24.55 2.83 -13.03
C ALA A 37 -25.56 2.10 -13.94
N ARG A 38 -25.13 0.96 -14.53
CA ARG A 38 -25.99 0.14 -15.38
C ARG A 38 -27.22 -0.39 -14.64
N ARG A 39 -27.02 -0.91 -13.42
CA ARG A 39 -28.08 -1.46 -12.57
C ARG A 39 -29.09 -0.41 -12.15
N THR A 40 -28.62 0.78 -11.77
CA THR A 40 -29.48 1.91 -11.41
C THR A 40 -30.37 2.33 -12.57
N SER A 41 -29.79 2.44 -13.77
CA SER A 41 -30.54 2.80 -14.99
C SER A 41 -31.63 1.77 -15.33
N MET A 42 -31.29 0.47 -15.31
CA MET A 42 -32.27 -0.60 -15.56
C MET A 42 -33.37 -0.61 -14.50
N ALA A 43 -33.01 -0.43 -13.22
CA ALA A 43 -33.99 -0.40 -12.14
C ALA A 43 -34.95 0.78 -12.25
N ALA A 44 -34.45 1.96 -12.61
CA ALA A 44 -35.28 3.15 -12.83
C ALA A 44 -36.31 2.92 -13.94
N ARG A 45 -35.93 2.24 -15.03
CA ARG A 45 -36.85 1.89 -16.11
C ARG A 45 -37.90 0.86 -15.66
N ALA A 46 -37.48 -0.21 -14.99
CA ALA A 46 -38.40 -1.23 -14.48
C ALA A 46 -39.41 -0.67 -13.46
N ALA A 47 -38.98 0.26 -12.61
CA ALA A 47 -39.83 0.91 -11.60
C ALA A 47 -40.99 1.72 -12.20
N GLN A 48 -40.86 2.19 -13.45
CA GLN A 48 -41.93 2.91 -14.14
C GLN A 48 -43.11 1.98 -14.45
N GLU A 49 -42.84 0.72 -14.78
CA GLU A 49 -43.84 -0.25 -15.26
C GLU A 49 -44.34 -1.18 -14.15
N TRP A 50 -43.49 -1.53 -13.17
CA TRP A 50 -43.82 -2.52 -12.15
C TRP A 50 -44.58 -1.93 -10.97
N ARG A 51 -45.55 -2.68 -10.44
CA ARG A 51 -46.36 -2.31 -9.27
C ARG A 51 -46.49 -3.46 -8.28
N GLY A 52 -46.90 -3.16 -7.05
CA GLY A 52 -47.18 -4.17 -6.01
C GLY A 52 -45.93 -4.64 -5.23
N VAL A 53 -46.06 -5.78 -4.55
CA VAL A 53 -45.05 -6.29 -3.60
C VAL A 53 -43.71 -6.58 -4.28
N TYR A 54 -43.74 -7.20 -5.47
CA TYR A 54 -42.51 -7.54 -6.20
C TYR A 54 -41.74 -6.31 -6.68
N ALA A 55 -42.43 -5.21 -7.03
CA ALA A 55 -41.77 -3.95 -7.38
C ALA A 55 -40.97 -3.37 -6.20
N ARG A 56 -41.55 -3.43 -4.99
CA ARG A 56 -40.86 -3.00 -3.76
C ARG A 56 -39.66 -3.89 -3.43
N GLN A 57 -39.84 -5.21 -3.46
CA GLN A 57 -38.75 -6.16 -3.21
C GLN A 57 -37.61 -6.01 -4.21
N PHE A 58 -37.93 -5.78 -5.48
CA PHE A 58 -36.93 -5.47 -6.51
C PHE A 58 -36.15 -4.20 -6.16
N GLY A 59 -36.84 -3.10 -5.83
CA GLY A 59 -36.20 -1.85 -5.41
C GLY A 59 -35.23 -2.05 -4.24
N THR A 60 -35.71 -2.69 -3.15
CA THR A 60 -34.87 -2.99 -1.98
C THR A 60 -33.65 -3.84 -2.35
N ARG A 61 -33.80 -4.87 -3.20
CA ARG A 61 -32.68 -5.71 -3.62
C ARG A 61 -31.70 -4.96 -4.52
N MET A 62 -32.16 -4.04 -5.34
CA MET A 62 -31.30 -3.17 -6.15
C MET A 62 -30.51 -2.19 -5.28
N ASP A 63 -31.12 -1.63 -4.24
CA ASP A 63 -30.44 -0.75 -3.28
C ASP A 63 -29.37 -1.52 -2.49
N ILE A 64 -29.68 -2.73 -2.02
CA ILE A 64 -28.71 -3.62 -1.39
C ILE A 64 -27.55 -3.93 -2.35
N CYS A 65 -27.85 -4.39 -3.57
CA CYS A 65 -26.83 -4.76 -4.55
C CYS A 65 -25.90 -3.58 -4.91
N THR A 66 -26.46 -2.39 -5.13
CA THR A 66 -25.67 -1.21 -5.48
C THR A 66 -24.89 -0.69 -4.26
N GLY A 67 -25.48 -0.75 -3.06
CA GLY A 67 -24.80 -0.43 -1.81
C GLY A 67 -23.61 -1.36 -1.54
N ASP A 68 -23.78 -2.66 -1.72
CA ASP A 68 -22.71 -3.67 -1.55
C ASP A 68 -21.57 -3.43 -2.56
N ALA A 69 -21.92 -3.19 -3.83
CA ALA A 69 -20.94 -2.89 -4.86
C ALA A 69 -20.14 -1.61 -4.56
N ARG A 70 -20.79 -0.57 -4.00
CA ARG A 70 -20.09 0.67 -3.59
C ARG A 70 -19.11 0.38 -2.45
N ARG A 71 -19.54 -0.36 -1.44
CA ARG A 71 -18.66 -0.74 -0.31
C ARG A 71 -17.45 -1.55 -0.79
N LEU A 72 -17.66 -2.48 -1.71
CA LEU A 72 -16.57 -3.26 -2.30
C LEU A 72 -15.60 -2.39 -3.10
N ALA A 73 -16.11 -1.48 -3.95
CA ALA A 73 -15.28 -0.55 -4.72
C ALA A 73 -14.43 0.35 -3.79
N THR A 74 -15.03 0.89 -2.73
CA THR A 74 -14.31 1.68 -1.71
C THR A 74 -13.21 0.85 -1.05
N ALA A 75 -13.51 -0.37 -0.61
CA ALA A 75 -12.53 -1.25 0.03
C ALA A 75 -11.33 -1.57 -0.90
N MET A 76 -11.60 -1.82 -2.18
CA MET A 76 -10.54 -2.05 -3.18
C MET A 76 -9.65 -0.81 -3.37
N ARG A 77 -10.23 0.39 -3.41
CA ARG A 77 -9.43 1.64 -3.49
C ARG A 77 -8.62 1.89 -2.22
N THR A 78 -9.19 1.62 -1.04
CA THR A 78 -8.43 1.69 0.21
C THR A 78 -7.26 0.72 0.21
N ALA A 79 -7.46 -0.52 -0.22
CA ALA A 79 -6.39 -1.50 -0.34
C ALA A 79 -5.30 -1.06 -1.34
N ALA A 80 -5.68 -0.47 -2.48
CA ALA A 80 -4.71 0.06 -3.45
C ALA A 80 -3.81 1.13 -2.83
N ASN A 81 -4.41 2.10 -2.12
CA ASN A 81 -3.66 3.16 -1.43
C ASN A 81 -2.72 2.60 -0.35
N GLN A 82 -3.13 1.54 0.34
CA GLN A 82 -2.28 0.87 1.33
C GLN A 82 -1.08 0.17 0.68
N VAL A 83 -1.27 -0.45 -0.49
CA VAL A 83 -0.18 -1.04 -1.27
C VAL A 83 0.79 0.04 -1.74
N ASP A 84 0.29 1.19 -2.22
CA ASP A 84 1.14 2.32 -2.61
C ASP A 84 1.99 2.81 -1.44
N GLU A 85 1.38 2.91 -0.25
CA GLU A 85 2.06 3.36 0.96
C GLU A 85 3.15 2.39 1.41
N LEU A 86 2.91 1.08 1.37
CA LEU A 86 3.96 0.08 1.62
C LEU A 86 5.09 0.19 0.59
N SER A 87 4.74 0.43 -0.67
CA SER A 87 5.71 0.59 -1.76
C SER A 87 6.59 1.83 -1.54
N ARG A 88 6.00 2.95 -1.09
CA ARG A 88 6.71 4.18 -0.71
C ARG A 88 7.67 3.92 0.46
N LEU A 89 7.20 3.31 1.54
CA LEU A 89 8.01 3.00 2.71
C LEU A 89 9.16 2.04 2.39
N ALA A 90 8.92 1.06 1.51
CA ALA A 90 9.97 0.16 1.04
C ALA A 90 11.07 0.90 0.26
N ARG A 91 10.72 1.93 -0.52
CA ARG A 91 11.72 2.80 -1.19
C ARG A 91 12.51 3.62 -0.18
N GLU A 92 11.85 4.20 0.81
CA GLU A 92 12.52 4.99 1.86
C GLU A 92 13.52 4.14 2.66
N GLU A 93 13.15 2.89 2.98
CA GLU A 93 14.06 1.95 3.62
C GLU A 93 15.22 1.54 2.71
N GLN A 94 14.97 1.35 1.40
CA GLN A 94 16.03 1.07 0.43
C GLN A 94 17.03 2.23 0.36
N ASP A 95 16.54 3.46 0.21
CA ASP A 95 17.37 4.67 0.20
C ASP A 95 18.19 4.81 1.50
N ARG A 96 17.60 4.46 2.64
CA ARG A 96 18.28 4.44 3.95
C ARG A 96 19.44 3.43 3.96
N ARG A 97 19.21 2.21 3.47
CA ARG A 97 20.24 1.16 3.37
C ARG A 97 21.34 1.55 2.39
N GLU A 98 21.01 2.20 1.29
CA GLU A 98 22.00 2.68 0.32
C GLU A 98 22.88 3.79 0.89
N LYS A 99 22.28 4.77 1.60
CA LYS A 99 23.03 5.80 2.33
C LYS A 99 23.93 5.19 3.39
N ALA A 100 23.45 4.16 4.07
CA ALA A 100 24.24 3.43 5.05
C ALA A 100 25.48 2.76 4.44
N ARG A 101 25.29 2.03 3.34
CA ARG A 101 26.39 1.40 2.59
C ARG A 101 27.36 2.44 2.02
N ALA A 102 26.86 3.58 1.56
CA ALA A 102 27.71 4.66 1.05
C ALA A 102 28.51 5.37 2.15
N TRP A 103 27.97 5.46 3.37
CA TRP A 103 28.74 5.94 4.52
C TRP A 103 29.79 4.91 4.94
N GLN A 104 29.43 3.63 5.05
CA GLN A 104 30.39 2.56 5.38
C GLN A 104 31.56 2.51 4.40
N ARG A 105 31.30 2.58 3.09
CA ARG A 105 32.37 2.64 2.07
C ARG A 105 33.27 3.86 2.23
N ARG A 106 32.71 5.03 2.57
CA ARG A 106 33.52 6.23 2.82
C ARG A 106 34.37 6.08 4.08
N GLN A 107 33.83 5.51 5.16
CA GLN A 107 34.62 5.23 6.35
C GLN A 107 35.69 4.19 6.09
N GLU A 108 35.43 3.13 5.31
CA GLU A 108 36.47 2.15 4.97
C GLU A 108 37.57 2.78 4.09
N GLU A 109 37.22 3.71 3.19
CA GLU A 109 38.19 4.47 2.40
C GLU A 109 38.98 5.47 3.27
N GLU A 110 38.30 6.19 4.17
CA GLU A 110 38.89 7.15 5.10
C GLU A 110 39.73 6.44 6.16
N GLU A 111 39.27 5.34 6.77
CA GLU A 111 40.06 4.46 7.63
C GLU A 111 41.20 3.82 6.85
N SER A 112 41.05 3.36 5.60
CA SER A 112 42.20 2.85 4.83
C SER A 112 43.24 3.95 4.55
N LEU A 113 42.82 5.20 4.41
CA LEU A 113 43.71 6.36 4.29
C LEU A 113 44.29 6.79 5.65
N LEU A 114 43.49 6.75 6.71
CA LEU A 114 43.85 7.07 8.09
C LEU A 114 44.64 5.96 8.74
N ASP A 115 44.61 4.70 8.29
CA ASP A 115 45.48 3.62 8.78
C ASP A 115 46.86 3.75 8.09
N LYS A 116 46.86 4.23 6.83
CA LYS A 116 48.09 4.68 6.15
C LYS A 116 48.71 5.95 6.76
N ILE A 117 47.92 6.79 7.44
CA ILE A 117 48.36 8.06 8.06
C ILE A 117 48.46 7.95 9.59
N GLY A 118 47.70 7.06 10.22
CA GLY A 118 47.37 6.95 11.65
C GLY A 118 48.22 5.97 12.43
N ASP A 119 49.15 5.29 11.76
CA ASP A 119 50.44 4.95 12.38
C ASP A 119 51.13 6.23 12.95
N PHE A 120 50.65 7.44 12.61
CA PHE A 120 51.14 8.72 13.13
C PHE A 120 50.24 9.40 14.19
N VAL A 121 48.91 9.51 14.04
CA VAL A 121 48.10 10.52 14.81
C VAL A 121 46.60 10.13 14.88
N PHE A 122 46.15 9.69 16.06
CA PHE A 122 44.78 9.75 16.65
C PHE A 122 43.57 9.08 15.96
N GLY A 123 42.82 8.32 16.76
CA GLY A 123 41.45 7.90 16.47
C GLY A 123 40.43 8.58 17.39
N GLU A 124 39.17 8.50 16.96
CA GLU A 124 37.95 8.26 17.75
C GLU A 124 36.74 9.13 17.32
N ASP A 125 35.60 8.44 17.26
CA ASP A 125 34.22 8.89 17.10
C ASP A 125 33.73 9.35 15.72
N ASP A 126 33.16 8.39 14.96
CA ASP A 126 32.16 8.72 13.95
C ASP A 126 31.02 7.69 13.94
N LEU A 127 29.92 8.01 14.63
CA LEU A 127 28.67 7.25 14.50
C LEU A 127 28.00 7.64 13.16
N PRO A 128 27.44 6.68 12.41
CA PRO A 128 26.81 6.99 11.13
C PRO A 128 25.63 7.96 11.25
N PRO A 129 25.54 9.02 10.42
CA PRO A 129 24.41 9.96 10.39
C PRO A 129 23.22 9.39 9.59
N ILE A 130 22.89 8.11 9.78
CA ILE A 130 21.80 7.45 9.06
C ILE A 130 20.54 7.51 9.93
N PRO A 131 19.39 7.96 9.41
CA PRO A 131 18.13 7.92 10.14
C PRO A 131 17.77 6.51 10.63
N ASP A 132 17.00 6.42 11.71
CA ASP A 132 16.52 5.15 12.23
C ASP A 132 15.56 4.44 11.26
N PRO A 133 15.53 3.09 11.25
CA PRO A 133 14.60 2.33 10.42
C PRO A 133 13.14 2.66 10.76
N VAL A 134 12.29 2.79 9.73
CA VAL A 134 10.85 2.98 9.91
C VAL A 134 10.16 1.62 10.06
N THR A 135 9.34 1.45 11.10
CA THR A 135 8.51 0.24 11.25
C THR A 135 7.34 0.30 10.27
N PRO A 136 7.16 -0.69 9.38
CA PRO A 136 6.09 -0.65 8.40
C PRO A 136 4.71 -0.77 9.08
N PRO A 137 3.69 -0.03 8.59
CA PRO A 137 2.34 -0.11 9.10
C PRO A 137 1.73 -1.48 8.82
N ARG A 138 0.92 -1.98 9.76
CA ARG A 138 0.07 -3.15 9.55
C ARG A 138 -1.33 -2.69 9.25
N PHE A 139 -1.78 -2.93 8.03
CA PHE A 139 -3.14 -2.62 7.63
C PHE A 139 -4.07 -3.79 7.96
N THR A 140 -5.06 -3.55 8.82
CA THR A 140 -6.18 -4.47 9.04
C THR A 140 -7.41 -3.87 8.40
N ILE A 141 -7.91 -4.48 7.32
CA ILE A 141 -9.19 -4.07 6.72
C ILE A 141 -10.29 -4.92 7.38
N ALA A 142 -11.24 -4.26 8.03
CA ALA A 142 -12.44 -4.95 8.51
C ALA A 142 -13.21 -5.51 7.32
N ALA A 143 -13.65 -6.76 7.40
CA ALA A 143 -14.45 -7.37 6.34
C ALA A 143 -15.69 -6.49 6.06
N PRO A 144 -16.04 -6.23 4.79
CA PRO A 144 -17.21 -5.41 4.48
C PRO A 144 -18.46 -6.08 5.06
N ALA A 145 -19.24 -5.32 5.83
CA ALA A 145 -20.51 -5.82 6.34
C ALA A 145 -21.43 -6.18 5.17
N ALA A 146 -21.79 -7.46 5.06
CA ALA A 146 -22.78 -7.92 4.10
C ALA A 146 -24.17 -7.54 4.62
N ALA A 147 -25.00 -6.94 3.77
CA ALA A 147 -26.39 -6.71 4.13
C ALA A 147 -27.14 -8.05 4.24
N THR A 148 -28.00 -8.19 5.25
CA THR A 148 -28.87 -9.38 5.40
C THR A 148 -29.78 -9.49 4.18
N ARG A 149 -29.69 -10.61 3.46
CA ARG A 149 -30.58 -10.91 2.34
C ARG A 149 -31.87 -11.52 2.90
N GLN A 150 -33.01 -10.86 2.64
CA GLN A 150 -34.36 -11.39 2.91
C GLN A 150 -35.03 -11.86 1.61
#